data_AF-A0A0R3D9Y2-F1
#
_entry.id   AF-A0A0R3D9Y2-F1
#
_cell.length_a   1.000
_cell.length_b   1.000
_cell.length_c   1.000
_cell.angle_alpha   90.00
_cell.angle_beta   90.00
_cell.angle_gamma   90.00
#
_symmetry.space_group_name_H-M   'P 1'
#
loop_
_entity.id
_entity.type
_entity.pdbx_description
1 polymer ?
#
loop_
_entity_poly.entity_id
_entity_poly.type
_entity_poly.pdbx_seq_one_letter_code
_entity_poly.pdbx_strand_id
1 'polypeptide(L)'
;MSSENLPETQGPWSRELVKEIAMDIGKEVVSHIEIMYPAAIAATPGTFKTSVRNTVYNQIMAAIAVNDAGEIAARLKERKRARTKLTTAYRKMRSASPVDDPNCSGSV
;
A
#
# COMPACT_ATOMS: atom_id res chain seq x y z
N MET A 1 12.65 -30.52 22.52
CA MET A 1 12.94 -29.46 21.54
C MET A 1 12.33 -28.19 22.08
N SER A 2 13.15 -27.40 22.78
CA SER A 2 12.75 -26.17 23.42
C SER A 2 12.37 -25.16 22.34
N SER A 3 11.12 -24.73 22.33
CA SER A 3 10.67 -23.57 21.56
C SER A 3 11.30 -22.33 22.21
N GLU A 4 12.48 -21.96 21.74
CA GLU A 4 13.12 -20.69 22.05
C GLU A 4 12.19 -19.56 21.59
N ASN A 5 11.49 -18.97 22.56
CA ASN A 5 10.83 -17.67 22.40
C ASN A 5 11.94 -16.65 22.17
N LEU A 6 12.23 -16.38 20.90
CA LEU A 6 13.12 -15.28 20.52
C LEU A 6 12.56 -13.99 21.11
N PRO A 7 13.40 -13.14 21.71
CA PRO A 7 12.94 -11.91 22.34
C PRO A 7 12.28 -11.04 21.27
N GLU A 8 10.99 -10.74 21.44
CA GLU A 8 10.35 -9.65 20.70
C GLU A 8 11.26 -8.43 20.88
N THR A 9 11.82 -7.94 19.78
CA THR A 9 12.70 -6.77 19.81
C THR A 9 11.89 -5.59 20.37
N GLN A 10 12.03 -5.34 21.67
CA GLN A 10 11.41 -4.24 22.38
C GLN A 10 12.12 -2.95 21.96
N GLY A 11 11.62 -2.32 20.88
CA GLY A 11 11.76 -0.88 20.77
C GLY A 11 11.15 -0.19 22.01
N PRO A 12 11.44 1.09 22.26
CA PRO A 12 10.95 1.80 23.46
C PRO A 12 9.41 1.93 23.52
N TRP A 13 8.69 1.50 22.46
CA TRP A 13 7.25 1.61 22.33
C TRP A 13 6.62 0.23 22.14
N SER A 14 5.48 -0.01 22.77
CA SER A 14 4.73 -1.26 22.60
C SER A 14 4.18 -1.38 21.18
N ARG A 15 4.07 -2.63 20.70
CA ARG A 15 3.50 -2.93 19.38
C ARG A 15 2.07 -2.38 19.26
N GLU A 16 1.32 -2.37 20.35
CA GLU A 16 -0.04 -1.86 20.49
C GLU A 16 -0.10 -0.36 20.20
N LEU A 17 0.79 0.42 20.80
CA LEU A 17 0.89 1.86 20.53
C LEU A 17 1.20 2.13 19.06
N VAL A 18 2.08 1.33 18.45
CA VAL A 18 2.37 1.48 17.02
C VAL A 18 1.16 1.10 16.15
N LYS A 19 0.35 0.11 16.55
CA LYS A 19 -0.90 -0.22 15.82
C LYS A 19 -1.87 0.96 15.82
N GLU A 20 -2.01 1.64 16.96
CA GLU A 20 -2.87 2.82 17.09
C GLU A 20 -2.39 3.96 16.18
N ILE A 21 -1.10 4.29 16.23
CA ILE A 21 -0.47 5.29 15.36
C ILE A 21 -0.64 4.92 13.89
N ALA A 22 -0.38 3.66 13.52
CA ALA A 22 -0.50 3.20 12.14
C ALA A 22 -1.95 3.29 11.61
N MET A 23 -2.94 3.03 12.47
CA MET A 23 -4.34 3.17 12.14
C MET A 23 -4.72 4.64 11.95
N ASP A 24 -4.24 5.52 12.82
CA ASP A 24 -4.48 6.95 12.77
C ASP A 24 -3.90 7.58 11.49
N ILE A 25 -2.63 7.31 11.19
CA ILE A 25 -1.99 7.74 9.93
C ILE A 25 -2.77 7.23 8.71
N GLY A 26 -3.24 5.98 8.75
CA GLY A 26 -4.07 5.44 7.68
C GLY A 26 -5.39 6.21 7.48
N LYS A 27 -6.02 6.68 8.56
CA LYS A 27 -7.24 7.52 8.49
C LYS A 27 -6.91 8.91 7.97
N GLU A 28 -5.82 9.52 8.44
CA GLU A 28 -5.37 10.83 8.00
C GLU A 28 -5.12 10.87 6.49
N VAL A 29 -4.44 9.85 5.94
CA VAL A 29 -4.20 9.73 4.49
C VAL A 29 -5.52 9.66 3.71
N VAL A 30 -6.51 8.90 4.20
CA VAL A 30 -7.82 8.83 3.56
C VAL A 30 -8.52 10.19 3.60
N SER A 31 -8.52 10.86 4.76
CA SER A 31 -9.09 12.20 4.91
C SER A 31 -8.43 13.21 3.98
N HIS A 32 -7.11 13.17 3.85
CA HIS A 32 -6.37 14.02 2.91
C HIS A 32 -6.81 13.79 1.46
N ILE A 33 -6.93 12.52 1.04
CA ILE A 33 -7.40 12.19 -0.32
C ILE A 33 -8.82 12.68 -0.54
N GLU A 34 -9.70 12.50 0.45
CA GLU A 34 -11.09 12.92 0.37
C GLU A 34 -11.24 14.44 0.27
N ILE A 35 -10.46 15.19 1.04
CA ILE A 35 -10.50 16.66 1.04
C ILE A 35 -9.87 17.23 -0.24
N MET A 36 -8.69 16.72 -0.63
CA MET A 36 -7.92 17.30 -1.73
C MET A 36 -8.33 16.79 -3.11
N TYR A 37 -8.86 15.56 -3.19
CA TYR A 37 -9.19 14.87 -4.44
C TYR A 37 -10.57 14.20 -4.37
N PRO A 38 -11.65 14.95 -4.11
CA PRO A 38 -12.98 14.38 -3.93
C PRO A 38 -13.48 13.61 -5.17
N ALA A 39 -13.09 14.06 -6.38
CA ALA A 39 -13.41 13.36 -7.62
C ALA A 39 -12.78 11.96 -7.71
N ALA A 40 -11.61 11.75 -7.12
CA ALA A 40 -10.96 10.44 -7.09
C ALA A 40 -11.74 9.48 -6.17
N ILE A 41 -12.23 9.95 -5.02
CA ILE A 41 -13.09 9.15 -4.14
C ILE A 41 -14.39 8.76 -4.87
N ALA A 42 -15.04 9.72 -5.53
CA ALA A 42 -16.28 9.49 -6.26
C ALA A 42 -16.13 8.46 -7.40
N ALA A 43 -14.95 8.39 -8.03
CA ALA A 43 -14.66 7.44 -9.11
C ALA A 43 -14.29 6.02 -8.62
N THR A 44 -14.24 5.77 -7.31
CA THR A 44 -13.79 4.50 -6.75
C THR A 44 -14.91 3.77 -5.98
N PRO A 45 -14.85 2.44 -5.82
CA PRO A 45 -15.81 1.70 -5.00
C PRO A 45 -15.78 2.16 -3.53
N GLY A 46 -16.89 1.99 -2.80
CA GLY A 46 -16.98 2.36 -1.37
C GLY A 46 -15.92 1.70 -0.46
N THR A 47 -15.33 0.58 -0.90
CA THR A 47 -14.24 -0.11 -0.19
C THR A 47 -12.86 0.53 -0.38
N PHE A 48 -12.72 1.51 -1.28
CA PHE A 48 -11.44 2.17 -1.59
C PHE A 48 -10.79 2.80 -0.36
N LYS A 49 -11.55 3.55 0.43
CA LYS A 49 -11.07 4.19 1.66
C LYS A 49 -10.47 3.17 2.63
N THR A 50 -11.18 2.07 2.85
CA THR A 50 -10.71 0.96 3.68
C THR A 50 -9.44 0.32 3.13
N SER A 51 -9.35 0.11 1.81
CA SER A 51 -8.18 -0.45 1.15
C SER A 51 -6.93 0.42 1.31
N VAL A 52 -7.05 1.73 1.12
CA VAL A 52 -5.95 2.69 1.28
C VAL A 52 -5.46 2.70 2.73
N ARG A 53 -6.38 2.87 3.70
CA ARG A 53 -6.04 2.83 5.12
C ARG A 53 -5.33 1.55 5.53
N ASN A 54 -5.89 0.39 5.15
CA ASN A 54 -5.32 -0.91 5.48
C ASN A 54 -3.94 -1.12 4.82
N THR A 55 -3.75 -0.59 3.61
CA THR A 55 -2.44 -0.63 2.94
C THR A 55 -1.40 0.11 3.76
N VAL A 56 -1.68 1.36 4.16
CA VAL A 56 -0.77 2.17 5.00
C VAL A 56 -0.47 1.47 6.32
N TYR A 57 -1.51 1.03 7.03
CA TYR A 57 -1.39 0.28 8.28
C TYR A 57 -0.45 -0.93 8.15
N ASN A 58 -0.67 -1.78 7.15
CA ASN A 58 0.14 -2.97 6.90
C ASN A 58 1.60 -2.63 6.58
N GLN A 59 1.86 -1.50 5.90
CA GLN A 59 3.24 -1.10 5.60
C GLN A 59 4.00 -0.68 6.85
N ILE A 60 3.36 0.06 7.76
CA ILE A 60 3.95 0.49 9.02
C ILE A 60 4.21 -0.71 9.92
N MET A 61 3.20 -1.58 10.09
CA MET A 61 3.34 -2.79 10.91
C MET A 61 4.42 -3.75 10.38
N ALA A 62 4.60 -3.83 9.05
CA ALA A 62 5.67 -4.61 8.45
C ALA A 62 7.04 -3.92 8.49
N ALA A 63 7.09 -2.60 8.69
CA ALA A 63 8.36 -1.87 8.84
C ALA A 63 8.94 -2.05 10.24
N ILE A 64 8.10 -1.99 11.28
CA ILE A 64 8.54 -2.18 12.67
C ILE A 64 8.95 -3.61 13.01
N ALA A 65 8.62 -4.58 12.16
CA ALA A 65 9.04 -5.97 12.32
C ALA A 65 10.51 -6.19 11.96
N VAL A 66 11.19 -5.16 11.44
CA VAL A 66 12.58 -5.21 10.98
C VAL A 66 13.39 -4.21 11.79
N ASN A 67 14.36 -4.70 12.56
CA ASN A 67 15.09 -3.87 13.52
C ASN A 67 16.61 -3.81 13.24
N ASP A 68 17.10 -4.58 12.26
CA ASP A 68 18.50 -4.52 11.82
C ASP A 68 18.68 -3.63 10.58
N ALA A 69 19.78 -2.89 10.53
CA ALA A 69 20.08 -1.97 9.42
C ALA A 69 20.25 -2.70 8.08
N GLY A 70 20.85 -3.90 8.09
CA GLY A 70 20.99 -4.75 6.91
C GLY A 70 19.63 -5.25 6.41
N GLU A 71 18.77 -5.68 7.33
CA GLU A 71 17.40 -6.10 6.98
C GLU A 71 16.54 -4.92 6.48
N ILE A 72 16.69 -3.71 7.04
CA ILE A 72 16.02 -2.50 6.55
C ILE A 72 16.49 -2.19 5.12
N ALA A 73 17.79 -2.25 4.84
CA ALA A 73 18.34 -2.01 3.51
C ALA A 73 17.83 -3.05 2.49
N ALA A 74 17.80 -4.33 2.87
CA ALA A 74 17.24 -5.41 2.05
C ALA A 74 15.74 -5.19 1.77
N ARG A 75 14.97 -4.83 2.80
CA ARG A 75 13.55 -4.49 2.68
C ARG A 75 13.33 -3.32 1.73
N LEU A 76 14.11 -2.24 1.84
CA LEU A 76 13.99 -1.08 0.95
C LEU A 76 14.27 -1.45 -0.51
N LYS A 77 15.32 -2.25 -0.75
CA LYS A 77 15.68 -2.73 -2.09
C LYS A 77 14.57 -3.58 -2.70
N GLU A 78 14.06 -4.57 -1.96
CA GLU A 78 12.99 -5.46 -2.45
C GLU A 78 11.68 -4.69 -2.69
N ARG A 79 11.31 -3.79 -1.78
CA ARG A 79 10.11 -2.95 -1.95
C ARG A 79 10.21 -2.05 -3.17
N LYS A 80 11.38 -1.46 -3.45
CA LYS A 80 11.59 -0.67 -4.67
C LYS A 80 11.38 -1.55 -5.90
N ARG A 81 12.00 -2.72 -5.93
CA ARG A 81 11.87 -3.70 -7.03
C ARG A 81 10.42 -4.10 -7.25
N ALA A 82 9.70 -4.48 -6.20
CA ALA A 82 8.30 -4.88 -6.27
C ALA A 82 7.41 -3.75 -6.81
N ARG A 83 7.55 -2.52 -6.27
CA ARG A 83 6.80 -1.34 -6.76
C ARG A 83 7.08 -1.07 -8.23
N THR A 84 8.34 -1.07 -8.64
CA THR A 84 8.72 -0.86 -10.05
C THR A 84 8.12 -1.95 -10.94
N LYS A 85 8.25 -3.23 -10.56
CA LYS A 85 7.70 -4.35 -11.33
C LYS A 85 6.18 -4.22 -11.50
N LEU A 86 5.45 -3.97 -10.41
CA LEU A 86 3.98 -3.85 -10.43
C LEU A 86 3.52 -2.65 -11.25
N THR A 87 4.12 -1.48 -11.05
CA THR A 87 3.76 -0.25 -11.79
C THR A 87 4.10 -0.37 -13.27
N THR A 88 5.26 -0.94 -13.63
CA THR A 88 5.61 -1.22 -15.03
C THR A 88 4.65 -2.23 -15.66
N ALA A 89 4.30 -3.31 -14.97
CA ALA A 89 3.33 -4.28 -15.46
C ALA A 89 1.96 -3.64 -15.70
N TYR A 90 1.45 -2.85 -14.74
CA TYR A 90 0.21 -2.10 -14.89
C TYR A 90 0.24 -1.15 -16.09
N ARG A 91 1.31 -0.36 -16.25
CA ARG A 91 1.47 0.57 -17.38
C ARG A 91 1.48 -0.17 -18.72
N LYS A 92 2.18 -1.31 -18.81
CA LYS A 92 2.21 -2.15 -20.03
C LYS A 92 0.82 -2.69 -20.38
N MET A 93 0.09 -3.21 -19.39
CA MET A 93 -1.27 -3.69 -19.60
C MET A 93 -2.18 -2.57 -20.07
N ARG A 94 -2.08 -1.39 -19.45
CA ARG A 94 -2.90 -0.22 -19.82
C ARG A 94 -2.55 0.38 -21.19
N SER A 95 -1.28 0.34 -21.60
CA SER A 95 -0.87 0.76 -22.95
C SER A 95 -1.19 -0.27 -24.03
N ALA A 96 -1.35 -1.54 -23.65
CA ALA A 96 -1.70 -2.63 -24.55
C ALA A 96 -3.22 -2.82 -24.71
N SER A 97 -4.04 -2.25 -23.82
CA SER A 97 -5.47 -2.10 -24.05
C SER A 97 -5.67 -1.15 -25.24
N PRO A 98 -6.27 -1.60 -26.36
CA PRO A 98 -6.64 -0.70 -27.44
C PRO A 98 -7.59 0.34 -26.86
N VAL A 99 -7.26 1.61 -27.05
CA VAL A 99 -8.24 2.68 -26.90
C VAL A 99 -9.36 2.35 -27.88
N ASP A 100 -10.60 2.25 -27.41
CA ASP A 100 -11.77 2.02 -28.25
C ASP A 100 -11.71 2.94 -29.48
N ASP A 101 -11.59 2.33 -30.66
CA ASP A 101 -11.71 3.03 -31.93
C ASP A 101 -13.17 3.48 -32.07
N PRO A 102 -13.47 4.79 -32.08
CA PRO A 102 -14.85 5.27 -32.18
C PRO A 102 -15.45 5.04 -33.57
N ASN A 103 -14.76 4.37 -34.50
CA ASN A 103 -15.13 4.32 -35.90
C ASN A 103 -15.42 2.92 -36.47
N CYS A 104 -15.90 1.99 -35.64
CA CYS A 104 -16.37 0.68 -36.13
C CYS A 104 -17.89 0.51 -36.01
N SER A 105 -18.56 0.92 -37.09
CA SER A 105 -19.82 0.42 -37.66
C SER A 105 -21.13 0.52 -36.86
N GLY A 106 -21.88 1.60 -37.15
CA GLY A 106 -23.34 1.58 -37.26
C GLY A 106 -23.75 1.89 -38.71
N SER A 107 -23.64 0.92 -39.59
CA SER A 107 -24.21 0.93 -40.95
C SER A 107 -24.63 -0.50 -41.27
N VAL A 108 -25.89 -0.84 -41.01
CA VAL A 108 -26.99 -1.09 -41.96
C VAL A 108 -28.27 -1.13 -41.13
#